data_AF-A0A349N419-F1
#
_entry.id   AF-A0A349N419-F1
#
_cell.length_a   1.000
_cell.length_b   1.000
_cell.length_c   1.000
_cell.angle_alpha   90.00
_cell.angle_beta   90.00
_cell.angle_gamma   90.00
#
_symmetry.space_group_name_H-M   'P 1'
#
loop_
_entity.id
_entity.type
_entity.pdbx_description
1 polymer ?
#
loop_
_entity_poly.entity_id
_entity_poly.type
_entity_poly.pdbx_seq_one_letter_code
_entity_poly.pdbx_strand_id
1 'polypeptide(L)'
;MTDAIHHELIILGSGPAGYTAAIYAARANLKPVVITGMVQGGQLTTTTDVDNWPGDVEGLQGPALMVRMLEHAERFDTEVVFDHINEVDLSKRPFTLIGDASKYTCSALIIATGASAQYLGLPSEEAYMGKGVSACATCDGFFYRDKPVAVIGGGNTAVEEALYLANICSHVTLVHRRDTLRAEKILQQKLFDREAEGKITIAWNSTLDEVLGDDSGVTGVRLRATEGGETRELEVDGVFIA
;
A
#
# COMPACT_ATOMS: atom_id res chain seq x y z
N MET A 1 -35.79 -9.87 -1.36
CA MET A 1 -34.87 -8.72 -1.35
C MET A 1 -34.61 -8.42 0.11
N THR A 2 -33.39 -8.62 0.58
CA THR A 2 -33.00 -8.24 1.94
C THR A 2 -33.14 -6.72 2.06
N ASP A 3 -33.83 -6.26 3.11
CA ASP A 3 -33.97 -4.84 3.38
C ASP A 3 -32.60 -4.22 3.64
N ALA A 4 -32.43 -2.96 3.22
CA ALA A 4 -31.16 -2.25 3.40
C ALA A 4 -30.93 -1.96 4.89
N ILE A 5 -29.71 -2.21 5.37
CA ILE A 5 -29.32 -1.95 6.76
C ILE A 5 -29.09 -0.44 6.91
N HIS A 6 -29.82 0.20 7.83
CA HIS A 6 -29.73 1.64 8.02
C HIS A 6 -28.81 2.01 9.20
N HIS A 7 -27.93 2.98 8.99
CA HIS A 7 -27.09 3.56 10.04
C HIS A 7 -27.13 5.10 9.96
N GLU A 8 -27.09 5.79 11.10
CA GLU A 8 -27.08 7.26 11.10
C GLU A 8 -25.83 7.82 10.42
N LEU A 9 -24.67 7.21 10.68
CA LEU A 9 -23.40 7.57 10.09
C LEU A 9 -22.65 6.33 9.61
N ILE A 10 -22.33 6.29 8.32
CA ILE A 10 -21.39 5.33 7.75
C ILE A 10 -20.05 6.03 7.47
N ILE A 11 -18.96 5.32 7.76
CA ILE A 11 -17.59 5.72 7.49
C ILE A 11 -16.99 4.64 6.57
N LEU A 12 -16.58 5.04 5.36
CA LEU A 12 -15.96 4.11 4.41
C LEU A 12 -14.44 4.14 4.56
N GLY A 13 -13.86 3.03 4.95
CA GLY A 13 -12.42 2.86 5.11
C GLY A 13 -12.00 2.76 6.56
N SER A 14 -11.08 1.83 6.80
CA SER A 14 -10.54 1.47 8.12
C SER A 14 -9.08 1.94 8.31
N GLY A 15 -8.65 2.95 7.54
CA GLY A 15 -7.36 3.61 7.77
C GLY A 15 -7.40 4.55 8.99
N PRO A 16 -6.30 5.27 9.27
CA PRO A 16 -6.23 6.18 10.40
C PRO A 16 -7.28 7.30 10.34
N ALA A 17 -7.64 7.76 9.14
CA ALA A 17 -8.72 8.73 8.94
C ALA A 17 -10.09 8.16 9.37
N GLY A 18 -10.41 6.93 8.94
CA GLY A 18 -11.68 6.28 9.25
C GLY A 18 -11.85 5.97 10.72
N TYR A 19 -10.83 5.35 11.36
CA TYR A 19 -10.89 5.06 12.79
C TYR A 19 -10.89 6.33 13.65
N THR A 20 -10.14 7.37 13.29
CA THR A 20 -10.20 8.64 14.01
C THR A 20 -11.59 9.26 13.89
N ALA A 21 -12.19 9.27 12.69
CA ALA A 21 -13.56 9.74 12.50
C ALA A 21 -14.57 8.95 13.34
N ALA A 22 -14.41 7.62 13.41
CA ALA A 22 -15.26 6.74 14.21
C ALA A 22 -15.15 7.05 15.71
N ILE A 23 -13.94 7.17 16.24
CA ILE A 23 -13.71 7.53 17.65
C ILE A 23 -14.42 8.84 18.01
N TYR A 24 -14.31 9.87 17.16
CA TYR A 24 -14.97 11.14 17.41
C TYR A 24 -16.51 11.06 17.26
N ALA A 25 -17.00 10.36 16.24
CA ALA A 25 -18.44 10.19 16.02
C ALA A 25 -19.11 9.37 17.12
N ALA A 26 -18.46 8.30 17.59
CA ALA A 26 -18.94 7.48 18.70
C ALA A 26 -19.05 8.29 19.98
N ARG A 27 -18.03 9.11 20.29
CA ARG A 27 -18.05 10.05 21.43
C ARG A 27 -19.12 11.14 21.31
N ALA A 28 -19.61 11.41 20.11
CA ALA A 28 -20.74 12.29 19.84
C ALA A 28 -22.11 11.56 19.87
N ASN A 29 -22.15 10.31 20.31
CA ASN A 29 -23.35 9.45 20.34
C ASN A 29 -24.01 9.21 18.97
N LEU A 30 -23.24 9.25 17.89
CA LEU A 30 -23.75 9.04 16.52
C LEU A 30 -23.84 7.56 16.11
N LYS A 31 -23.39 6.64 16.97
CA LYS A 31 -23.35 5.18 16.72
C LYS A 31 -22.78 4.85 15.33
N PRO A 32 -21.53 5.26 15.05
CA PRO A 32 -20.94 5.14 13.73
C PRO A 32 -20.72 3.67 13.34
N VAL A 33 -20.82 3.41 12.04
CA VAL A 33 -20.40 2.14 11.44
C VAL A 33 -19.26 2.38 10.48
N VAL A 34 -18.17 1.62 10.67
CA VAL A 34 -17.01 1.62 9.77
C VAL A 34 -17.12 0.42 8.85
N ILE A 35 -17.19 0.66 7.54
CA ILE A 35 -17.05 -0.39 6.53
C ILE A 35 -15.58 -0.49 6.15
N THR A 36 -14.95 -1.64 6.39
CA THR A 36 -13.48 -1.75 6.38
C THR A 36 -12.87 -1.54 5.00
N GLY A 37 -13.57 -1.98 3.95
CA GLY A 37 -12.98 -2.25 2.65
C GLY A 37 -12.17 -3.54 2.64
N MET A 38 -11.52 -3.81 1.50
CA MET A 38 -10.74 -5.04 1.27
C MET A 38 -9.50 -5.15 2.16
N VAL A 39 -8.87 -4.02 2.50
CA VAL A 39 -7.65 -3.97 3.32
C VAL A 39 -7.99 -3.31 4.65
N GLN A 40 -8.32 -4.13 5.64
CA GLN A 40 -8.58 -3.63 6.99
C GLN A 40 -7.33 -2.98 7.59
N GLY A 41 -7.44 -1.76 8.10
CA GLY A 41 -6.30 -0.98 8.60
C GLY A 41 -5.64 -0.07 7.55
N GLY A 42 -5.94 -0.25 6.26
CA GLY A 42 -5.40 0.56 5.18
C GLY A 42 -3.88 0.42 5.00
N GLN A 43 -3.24 1.40 4.34
CA GLN A 43 -1.84 1.30 3.89
C GLN A 43 -0.81 1.06 4.99
N LEU A 44 -1.08 1.48 6.24
CA LEU A 44 -0.13 1.26 7.32
C LEU A 44 0.03 -0.22 7.67
N THR A 45 -0.87 -1.10 7.24
CA THR A 45 -0.66 -2.55 7.44
C THR A 45 0.39 -3.14 6.50
N THR A 46 0.83 -2.39 5.49
CA THR A 46 1.85 -2.81 4.50
C THR A 46 3.19 -2.11 4.69
N THR A 47 3.39 -1.40 5.81
CA THR A 47 4.70 -0.87 6.21
C THR A 47 5.15 -1.53 7.51
N THR A 48 6.46 -1.57 7.75
CA THR A 48 7.01 -2.07 9.01
C THR A 48 6.99 -0.98 10.07
N ASP A 49 7.86 0.01 9.95
CA ASP A 49 8.14 0.98 11.00
C ASP A 49 7.46 2.33 10.70
N VAL A 50 6.91 2.96 11.73
CA VAL A 50 6.29 4.28 11.67
C VAL A 50 7.00 5.21 12.65
N ASP A 51 8.03 5.89 12.17
CA ASP A 51 8.88 6.77 12.99
C ASP A 51 8.31 8.19 13.20
N ASN A 52 7.17 8.50 12.57
CA ASN A 52 6.61 9.84 12.50
C ASN A 52 5.17 9.95 13.07
N TRP A 53 4.74 8.97 13.86
CA TRP A 53 3.50 9.06 14.62
C TRP A 53 3.74 9.72 15.99
N PRO A 54 3.26 10.96 16.22
CA PRO A 54 3.57 11.67 17.45
C PRO A 54 2.97 10.98 18.68
N GLY A 55 3.80 10.76 19.70
CA GLY A 55 3.43 10.07 20.95
C GLY A 55 3.95 8.64 21.05
N ASP A 56 4.47 8.08 19.95
CA ASP A 56 5.21 6.83 19.93
C ASP A 56 6.67 7.13 19.60
N VAL A 57 7.59 6.71 20.47
CA VAL A 57 8.99 7.16 20.44
C VAL A 57 9.93 6.11 19.82
N GLU A 58 9.65 4.81 19.99
CA GLU A 58 10.50 3.74 19.46
C GLU A 58 9.65 2.54 19.02
N GLY A 59 9.98 1.98 17.84
CA GLY A 59 9.53 0.65 17.42
C GLY A 59 8.03 0.53 17.12
N LEU A 60 7.34 1.63 16.79
CA LEU A 60 5.95 1.55 16.40
C LEU A 60 5.82 0.89 15.04
N GLN A 61 5.11 -0.24 14.99
CA GLN A 61 4.80 -0.89 13.73
C GLN A 61 3.46 -0.45 13.16
N GLY A 62 3.39 -0.31 11.84
CA GLY A 62 2.18 0.11 11.12
C GLY A 62 0.96 -0.78 11.43
N PRO A 63 1.03 -2.12 11.32
CA PRO A 63 -0.05 -3.02 11.70
C PRO A 63 -0.47 -2.86 13.17
N ALA A 64 0.50 -2.72 14.09
CA ALA A 64 0.23 -2.57 15.52
C ALA A 64 -0.49 -1.24 15.83
N LEU A 65 -0.12 -0.15 15.14
CA LEU A 65 -0.84 1.12 15.24
C LEU A 65 -2.30 0.97 14.79
N MET A 66 -2.55 0.27 13.68
CA MET A 66 -3.91 0.09 13.16
C MET A 66 -4.78 -0.80 14.06
N VAL A 67 -4.20 -1.83 14.68
CA VAL A 67 -4.89 -2.61 15.72
C VAL A 67 -5.27 -1.74 16.91
N ARG A 68 -4.35 -0.90 17.42
CA ARG A 68 -4.65 0.05 18.50
C ARG A 68 -5.78 1.01 18.14
N MET A 69 -5.85 1.44 16.87
CA MET A 69 -6.93 2.31 16.39
C MET A 69 -8.28 1.60 16.31
N LEU A 70 -8.30 0.35 15.84
CA LEU A 70 -9.49 -0.50 15.84
C LEU A 70 -10.02 -0.69 17.26
N GLU A 71 -9.16 -1.13 18.19
CA GLU A 71 -9.53 -1.33 19.60
C GLU A 71 -10.06 -0.05 20.24
N HIS A 72 -9.50 1.11 19.88
CA HIS A 72 -9.97 2.40 20.37
C HIS A 72 -11.36 2.77 19.82
N ALA A 73 -11.65 2.47 18.55
CA ALA A 73 -12.97 2.68 17.96
C ALA A 73 -14.02 1.74 18.60
N GLU A 74 -13.70 0.45 18.74
CA GLU A 74 -14.56 -0.57 19.35
C GLU A 74 -14.84 -0.28 20.84
N ARG A 75 -13.87 0.28 21.57
CA ARG A 75 -14.06 0.72 22.97
C ARG A 75 -15.20 1.72 23.15
N PHE A 76 -15.55 2.47 22.10
CA PHE A 76 -16.70 3.39 22.10
C PHE A 76 -17.90 2.83 21.33
N ASP A 77 -18.02 1.51 21.23
CA ASP A 77 -19.14 0.80 20.58
C ASP A 77 -19.30 1.15 19.08
N THR A 78 -18.21 1.50 18.41
CA THR A 78 -18.20 1.58 16.93
C THR A 78 -18.43 0.19 16.37
N GLU A 79 -19.40 0.03 15.48
CA GLU A 79 -19.59 -1.20 14.73
C GLU A 79 -18.62 -1.23 13.56
N VAL A 80 -17.90 -2.34 13.39
CA VAL A 80 -16.95 -2.53 12.29
C VAL A 80 -17.45 -3.68 11.42
N VAL A 81 -17.75 -3.37 10.16
CA VAL A 81 -18.31 -4.31 9.19
C VAL A 81 -17.29 -4.60 8.12
N PHE A 82 -16.97 -5.89 7.95
CA PHE A 82 -16.14 -6.34 6.84
C PHE A 82 -16.99 -6.44 5.57
N ASP A 83 -16.93 -5.41 4.73
CA ASP A 83 -17.55 -5.35 3.42
C ASP A 83 -16.77 -4.36 2.53
N HIS A 84 -17.01 -4.42 1.23
CA HIS A 84 -16.44 -3.52 0.24
C HIS A 84 -17.56 -2.86 -0.57
N ILE A 85 -17.64 -1.53 -0.53
CA ILE A 85 -18.65 -0.77 -1.29
C ILE A 85 -18.22 -0.64 -2.74
N ASN A 86 -19.03 -1.18 -3.65
CA ASN A 86 -18.83 -1.17 -5.09
C ASN A 86 -19.67 -0.09 -5.81
N GLU A 87 -20.80 0.35 -5.23
CA GLU A 87 -21.67 1.37 -5.82
C GLU A 87 -22.28 2.30 -4.75
N VAL A 88 -22.48 3.58 -5.10
CA VAL A 88 -23.17 4.57 -4.26
C VAL A 88 -24.19 5.39 -5.04
N ASP A 89 -25.36 5.64 -4.44
CA ASP A 89 -26.32 6.66 -4.86
C ASP A 89 -26.38 7.77 -3.82
N LEU A 90 -25.80 8.91 -4.18
CA LEU A 90 -25.74 10.11 -3.35
C LEU A 90 -26.77 11.18 -3.76
N SER A 91 -27.63 10.89 -4.73
CA SER A 91 -28.57 11.86 -5.32
C SER A 91 -29.72 12.25 -4.39
N LYS A 92 -30.00 11.42 -3.38
CA LYS A 92 -31.08 11.58 -2.41
C LYS A 92 -30.66 11.09 -1.03
N ARG A 93 -31.42 11.51 0.00
CA ARG A 93 -31.23 11.07 1.39
C ARG A 93 -32.38 10.15 1.83
N PRO A 94 -32.12 9.11 2.67
CA PRO A 94 -30.78 8.66 3.08
C PRO A 94 -29.97 8.14 1.88
N PHE A 95 -28.65 8.34 1.94
CA PHE A 95 -27.74 7.86 0.89
C PHE A 95 -27.80 6.34 0.81
N THR A 96 -27.61 5.76 -0.38
CA THR A 96 -27.60 4.31 -0.57
C THR A 96 -26.21 3.86 -0.97
N LEU A 97 -25.73 2.78 -0.35
CA LEU A 97 -24.45 2.16 -0.66
C LEU A 97 -24.67 0.66 -0.90
N ILE A 98 -24.02 0.11 -1.91
CA ILE A 98 -24.09 -1.31 -2.24
C ILE A 98 -22.70 -1.90 -2.01
N GLY A 99 -22.63 -2.85 -1.08
CA GLY A 99 -21.45 -3.65 -0.81
C GLY A 99 -21.50 -4.99 -1.55
N ASP A 100 -20.41 -5.74 -1.43
CA ASP A 100 -20.34 -7.11 -1.94
C ASP A 100 -21.24 -8.05 -1.12
N ALA A 101 -21.34 -7.81 0.19
CA ALA A 101 -22.12 -8.65 1.09
C ALA A 101 -23.53 -8.09 1.36
N SER A 102 -23.70 -6.77 1.43
CA SER A 102 -24.96 -6.17 1.88
C SER A 102 -25.25 -4.80 1.27
N LYS A 103 -26.51 -4.37 1.39
CA LYS A 103 -26.96 -3.03 0.99
C LYS A 103 -27.17 -2.18 2.23
N TYR A 104 -26.64 -0.96 2.20
CA TYR A 104 -26.68 -0.02 3.32
C TYR A 104 -27.39 1.27 2.95
N THR A 105 -27.94 1.94 3.96
CA THR A 105 -28.37 3.34 3.85
C THR A 105 -27.85 4.17 5.00
N CYS A 106 -27.62 5.47 4.79
CA CYS A 106 -27.22 6.36 5.87
C CYS A 106 -27.71 7.80 5.78
N SER A 107 -27.88 8.44 6.94
CA SER A 107 -28.21 9.87 7.05
C SER A 107 -27.01 10.76 6.71
N ALA A 108 -25.81 10.34 7.12
CA ALA A 108 -24.53 10.98 6.85
C ALA A 108 -23.46 9.95 6.43
N LEU A 109 -22.51 10.40 5.61
CA LEU A 109 -21.44 9.56 5.05
C LEU A 109 -20.09 10.28 5.17
N ILE A 110 -19.08 9.59 5.70
CA ILE A 110 -17.67 10.00 5.65
C ILE A 110 -16.93 9.06 4.70
N ILE A 111 -16.26 9.61 3.69
CA ILE A 111 -15.45 8.85 2.73
C ILE A 111 -13.99 8.97 3.14
N ALA A 112 -13.41 7.87 3.62
CA ALA A 112 -12.03 7.75 4.09
C ALA A 112 -11.33 6.52 3.46
N THR A 113 -11.68 6.21 2.20
CA THR A 113 -11.25 5.00 1.47
C THR A 113 -9.77 4.98 1.10
N GLY A 114 -9.04 6.08 1.32
CA GLY A 114 -7.61 6.17 1.08
C GLY A 114 -7.24 6.10 -0.39
N ALA A 115 -6.13 5.42 -0.67
CA ALA A 115 -5.61 5.16 -2.01
C ALA A 115 -5.01 3.75 -2.09
N SER A 116 -4.86 3.22 -3.29
CA SER A 116 -4.18 1.95 -3.58
C SER A 116 -2.92 2.18 -4.40
N ALA A 117 -2.00 1.20 -4.39
CA ALA A 117 -0.82 1.23 -5.25
C ALA A 117 -1.22 1.35 -6.73
N GLN A 118 -0.45 2.12 -7.49
CA GLN A 118 -0.62 2.26 -8.93
C GLN A 118 0.39 1.37 -9.63
N TYR A 119 -0.10 0.52 -10.52
CA TYR A 119 0.73 -0.19 -11.49
C TYR A 119 1.07 0.75 -12.66
N LEU A 120 2.13 0.42 -13.40
CA LEU A 120 2.57 1.20 -14.57
C LEU A 120 1.64 1.03 -15.77
N GLY A 121 0.87 -0.06 -15.81
CA GLY A 121 -0.05 -0.40 -16.89
C GLY A 121 0.61 -1.11 -18.06
N LEU A 122 1.74 -1.79 -17.84
CA LEU A 122 2.42 -2.55 -18.88
C LEU A 122 1.74 -3.92 -19.06
N PRO A 123 1.53 -4.41 -20.30
CA PRO A 123 0.98 -5.75 -20.50
C PRO A 123 1.81 -6.86 -19.84
N SER A 124 3.14 -6.71 -19.83
CA SER A 124 4.04 -7.65 -19.17
C SER A 124 3.98 -7.55 -17.64
N GLU A 125 3.77 -6.36 -17.08
CA GLU A 125 3.53 -6.18 -15.65
C GLU A 125 2.26 -6.93 -15.23
N GLU A 126 1.14 -6.73 -15.95
CA GLU A 126 -0.14 -7.40 -15.68
C GLU A 126 -0.03 -8.93 -15.80
N ALA A 127 0.67 -9.43 -16.82
CA ALA A 127 0.86 -10.87 -17.06
C ALA A 127 1.58 -11.59 -15.90
N TYR A 128 2.45 -10.89 -15.17
CA TYR A 128 3.25 -11.45 -14.07
C TYR A 128 2.78 -11.01 -12.68
N MET A 129 1.64 -10.32 -12.55
CA MET A 129 1.04 -9.99 -11.25
C MET A 129 0.79 -11.26 -10.43
N GLY A 130 1.31 -11.30 -9.21
CA GLY A 130 1.24 -12.48 -8.33
C GLY A 130 2.16 -13.65 -8.74
N LYS A 131 2.97 -13.48 -9.78
CA LYS A 131 3.98 -14.45 -10.27
C LYS A 131 5.38 -13.86 -10.32
N GLY A 132 5.68 -12.86 -9.49
CA GLY A 132 6.92 -12.11 -9.57
C GLY A 132 6.75 -10.60 -9.50
N VAL A 133 5.61 -10.08 -9.97
CA VAL A 133 5.25 -8.67 -9.83
C VAL A 133 4.36 -8.47 -8.62
N SER A 134 4.73 -7.54 -7.75
CA SER A 134 4.01 -7.15 -6.54
C SER A 134 3.98 -5.64 -6.35
N ALA A 135 3.05 -5.15 -5.53
CA ALA A 135 3.00 -3.76 -5.07
C ALA A 135 2.97 -3.68 -3.52
N CYS A 136 3.42 -4.74 -2.84
CA CYS A 136 3.53 -4.78 -1.38
C CYS A 136 4.78 -5.57 -0.97
N ALA A 137 5.88 -4.87 -0.67
CA ALA A 137 7.11 -5.52 -0.25
C ALA A 137 6.97 -6.33 1.05
N THR A 138 6.21 -5.84 2.03
CA THR A 138 6.02 -6.55 3.31
C THR A 138 5.18 -7.82 3.16
N CYS A 139 4.29 -7.86 2.17
CA CYS A 139 3.43 -9.02 1.89
C CYS A 139 4.25 -10.15 1.26
N ASP A 140 5.05 -9.82 0.23
CA ASP A 140 5.65 -10.83 -0.65
C ASP A 140 7.18 -10.95 -0.52
N GLY A 141 7.85 -10.00 0.12
CA GLY A 141 9.31 -9.96 0.22
C GLY A 141 9.94 -11.23 0.82
N PHE A 142 9.23 -11.92 1.71
CA PHE A 142 9.70 -13.18 2.29
C PHE A 142 9.92 -14.28 1.23
N PHE A 143 9.12 -14.32 0.16
CA PHE A 143 9.26 -15.32 -0.92
C PHE A 143 10.53 -15.12 -1.76
N TYR A 144 11.15 -13.94 -1.64
CA TYR A 144 12.39 -13.56 -2.35
C TYR A 144 13.62 -13.55 -1.43
N ARG A 145 13.57 -14.28 -0.32
CA ARG A 145 14.73 -14.49 0.54
C ARG A 145 15.92 -15.02 -0.27
N ASP A 146 17.07 -14.38 -0.09
CA ASP A 146 18.32 -14.70 -0.79
C ASP A 146 18.26 -14.58 -2.33
N LYS A 147 17.22 -13.95 -2.88
CA LYS A 147 17.04 -13.72 -4.32
C LYS A 147 17.20 -12.24 -4.70
N PRO A 148 17.68 -11.91 -5.92
CA PRO A 148 17.73 -10.54 -6.41
C PRO A 148 16.32 -10.03 -6.75
N VAL A 149 16.03 -8.77 -6.40
CA VAL A 149 14.74 -8.12 -6.69
C VAL A 149 14.94 -6.69 -7.21
N ALA A 150 13.95 -6.18 -7.93
CA ALA A 150 13.88 -4.79 -8.37
C ALA A 150 12.74 -4.04 -7.65
N VAL A 151 12.97 -2.78 -7.30
CA VAL A 151 11.93 -1.85 -6.83
C VAL A 151 11.84 -0.71 -7.82
N ILE A 152 10.66 -0.43 -8.36
CA ILE A 152 10.44 0.62 -9.37
C ILE A 152 9.77 1.81 -8.70
N GLY A 153 10.50 2.92 -8.56
CA GLY A 153 9.96 4.07 -7.83
C GLY A 153 10.98 5.11 -7.42
N GLY A 154 10.56 6.13 -6.66
CA GLY A 154 11.49 7.11 -6.09
C GLY A 154 10.91 8.09 -5.06
N GLY A 155 9.74 7.75 -4.50
CA GLY A 155 9.17 8.40 -3.33
C GLY A 155 9.54 7.67 -2.03
N ASN A 156 8.87 8.01 -0.92
CA ASN A 156 9.06 7.31 0.36
C ASN A 156 8.80 5.81 0.23
N THR A 157 7.67 5.41 -0.36
CA THR A 157 7.29 4.00 -0.54
C THR A 157 8.42 3.18 -1.15
N ALA A 158 8.93 3.59 -2.32
CA ALA A 158 10.00 2.87 -3.00
C ALA A 158 11.29 2.76 -2.18
N VAL A 159 11.63 3.80 -1.40
CA VAL A 159 12.84 3.79 -0.57
C VAL A 159 12.65 2.91 0.67
N GLU A 160 11.50 2.99 1.34
CA GLU A 160 11.15 2.14 2.49
C GLU A 160 11.11 0.67 2.09
N GLU A 161 10.46 0.35 0.96
CA GLU A 161 10.39 -1.01 0.44
C GLU A 161 11.76 -1.55 0.04
N ALA A 162 12.60 -0.75 -0.62
CA ALA A 162 13.97 -1.16 -0.96
C ALA A 162 14.81 -1.44 0.29
N LEU A 163 14.69 -0.60 1.33
CA LEU A 163 15.37 -0.79 2.61
C LEU A 163 14.87 -2.03 3.35
N TYR A 164 13.57 -2.29 3.33
CA TYR A 164 12.97 -3.50 3.90
C TYR A 164 13.50 -4.76 3.20
N LEU A 165 13.42 -4.80 1.87
CA LEU A 165 13.86 -5.92 1.05
C LEU A 165 15.36 -6.17 1.15
N ALA A 166 16.18 -5.14 1.34
CA ALA A 166 17.63 -5.27 1.50
C ALA A 166 18.05 -6.09 2.75
N ASN A 167 17.15 -6.28 3.71
CA ASN A 167 17.38 -7.15 4.88
C ASN A 167 17.02 -8.62 4.62
N ILE A 168 16.36 -8.94 3.49
CA ILE A 168 15.78 -10.26 3.20
C ILE A 168 16.38 -10.85 1.91
N CYS A 169 16.43 -10.04 0.86
CA CYS A 169 16.87 -10.41 -0.48
C CYS A 169 18.40 -10.41 -0.58
N SER A 170 18.95 -11.12 -1.58
CA SER A 170 20.41 -11.13 -1.78
C SER A 170 20.92 -9.79 -2.33
N HIS A 171 20.12 -9.12 -3.15
CA HIS A 171 20.40 -7.79 -3.68
C HIS A 171 19.10 -7.08 -4.08
N VAL A 172 19.04 -5.75 -3.94
CA VAL A 172 17.91 -4.93 -4.39
C VAL A 172 18.39 -3.90 -5.42
N THR A 173 17.75 -3.85 -6.58
CA THR A 173 17.96 -2.75 -7.54
C THR A 173 16.82 -1.76 -7.46
N LEU A 174 17.06 -0.55 -6.96
CA LEU A 174 16.09 0.54 -7.01
C LEU A 174 16.17 1.23 -8.38
N VAL A 175 15.11 1.15 -9.18
CA VAL A 175 15.04 1.76 -10.51
C VAL A 175 14.27 3.07 -10.42
N HIS A 176 14.91 4.16 -10.81
CA HIS A 176 14.28 5.48 -10.83
C HIS A 176 14.48 6.21 -12.15
N ARG A 177 13.40 6.82 -12.66
CA ARG A 177 13.37 7.56 -13.93
C ARG A 177 14.02 8.95 -13.90
N ARG A 178 14.62 9.35 -12.78
CA ARG A 178 15.34 10.62 -12.63
C ARG A 178 16.67 10.34 -11.94
N ASP A 179 17.43 11.38 -11.68
CA ASP A 179 18.71 11.39 -10.96
C ASP A 179 18.56 11.77 -9.48
N THR A 180 17.32 11.96 -9.00
CA THR A 180 17.03 12.47 -7.65
C THR A 180 15.79 11.80 -7.05
N LEU A 181 15.86 11.49 -5.74
CA LEU A 181 14.74 10.93 -4.96
C LEU A 181 13.92 12.02 -4.28
N ARG A 182 12.61 11.76 -4.14
CA ARG A 182 11.67 12.62 -3.39
C ARG A 182 11.41 12.14 -1.96
N ALA A 183 12.01 11.02 -1.56
CA ALA A 183 11.86 10.48 -0.21
C ALA A 183 12.42 11.42 0.88
N GLU A 184 12.07 11.17 2.14
CA GLU A 184 12.61 11.88 3.29
C GLU A 184 14.14 11.78 3.34
N LYS A 185 14.82 12.83 3.78
CA LYS A 185 16.29 12.91 3.77
C LYS A 185 16.95 11.83 4.62
N ILE A 186 16.33 11.45 5.74
CA ILE A 186 16.81 10.36 6.58
C ILE A 186 16.74 9.00 5.86
N LEU A 187 15.68 8.75 5.09
CA LEU A 187 15.51 7.53 4.31
C LEU A 187 16.48 7.49 3.13
N GLN A 188 16.69 8.63 2.45
CA GLN A 188 17.70 8.75 1.39
C GLN A 188 19.10 8.39 1.94
N GLN A 189 19.45 8.90 3.13
CA GLN A 189 20.74 8.58 3.75
C GLN A 189 20.88 7.08 4.03
N LYS A 190 19.88 6.47 4.70
CA LYS A 190 19.86 5.02 4.96
C LYS A 190 20.00 4.20 3.66
N LEU A 191 19.34 4.63 2.59
CA LEU A 191 19.42 3.98 1.28
C LEU A 191 20.83 4.05 0.70
N PHE A 192 21.47 5.22 0.72
CA PHE A 192 22.84 5.39 0.22
C PHE A 192 23.86 4.64 1.08
N ASP A 193 23.64 4.52 2.38
CA ASP A 193 24.48 3.67 3.25
C ASP A 193 24.39 2.20 2.82
N ARG A 194 23.18 1.69 2.51
CA ARG A 194 22.98 0.33 1.96
C ARG A 194 23.55 0.16 0.55
N GLU A 195 23.56 1.22 -0.26
CA GLU A 195 24.21 1.23 -1.57
C GLU A 195 25.74 1.10 -1.43
N ALA A 196 26.34 1.84 -0.50
CA ALA A 196 27.78 1.75 -0.19
C ALA A 196 28.19 0.37 0.35
N GLU A 197 27.28 -0.33 1.06
CA GLU A 197 27.44 -1.73 1.48
C GLU A 197 27.32 -2.74 0.33
N GLY A 198 26.88 -2.32 -0.86
CA GLY A 198 26.61 -3.19 -2.01
C GLY A 198 25.33 -4.02 -1.89
N LYS A 199 24.47 -3.72 -0.91
CA LYS A 199 23.17 -4.38 -0.73
C LYS A 199 22.11 -3.85 -1.69
N ILE A 200 22.25 -2.58 -2.08
CA ILE A 200 21.35 -1.90 -3.01
C ILE A 200 22.17 -1.35 -4.18
N THR A 201 21.63 -1.41 -5.40
CA THR A 201 22.12 -0.62 -6.54
C THR A 201 21.03 0.34 -6.98
N ILE A 202 21.36 1.60 -7.26
CA ILE A 202 20.39 2.55 -7.81
C ILE A 202 20.58 2.70 -9.32
N ALA A 203 19.58 2.25 -10.08
CA ALA A 203 19.48 2.47 -11.52
C ALA A 203 18.79 3.80 -11.81
N TRP A 204 19.57 4.88 -11.79
CA TRP A 204 19.11 6.23 -12.15
C TRP A 204 18.74 6.35 -13.62
N ASN A 205 17.95 7.38 -13.93
CA ASN A 205 17.54 7.74 -15.29
C ASN A 205 17.06 6.53 -16.10
N SER A 206 16.33 5.63 -15.45
CA SER A 206 15.88 4.35 -15.99
C SER A 206 14.40 4.15 -15.73
N THR A 207 13.67 3.64 -16.72
CA THR A 207 12.27 3.21 -16.60
C THR A 207 12.16 1.71 -16.83
N LEU A 208 11.19 1.06 -16.19
CA LEU A 208 10.80 -0.30 -16.56
C LEU A 208 10.19 -0.28 -17.97
N ASP A 209 10.79 -1.03 -18.89
CA ASP A 209 10.34 -1.18 -20.27
C ASP A 209 9.48 -2.44 -20.43
N GLU A 210 9.93 -3.55 -19.84
CA GLU A 210 9.25 -4.83 -19.91
C GLU A 210 9.59 -5.70 -18.69
N VAL A 211 8.61 -6.43 -18.15
CA VAL A 211 8.86 -7.53 -17.21
C VAL A 211 9.11 -8.80 -18.00
N LEU A 212 10.23 -9.46 -17.73
CA LEU A 212 10.66 -10.68 -18.41
C LEU A 212 10.38 -11.89 -17.51
N GLY A 213 9.99 -13.01 -18.12
CA GLY A 213 9.67 -14.22 -17.37
C GLY A 213 9.35 -15.40 -18.27
N ASP A 214 9.01 -16.50 -17.63
CA ASP A 214 8.52 -17.73 -18.24
C ASP A 214 7.28 -18.27 -17.49
N ASP A 215 6.86 -19.50 -17.78
CA ASP A 215 5.68 -20.11 -17.16
C ASP A 215 5.77 -20.19 -15.62
N SER A 216 6.99 -20.15 -15.06
CA SER A 216 7.24 -20.20 -13.61
C SER A 216 7.16 -18.84 -12.93
N GLY A 217 7.23 -17.74 -13.70
CA GLY A 217 7.15 -16.37 -13.20
C GLY A 217 8.23 -15.46 -13.76
N VAL A 218 8.49 -14.36 -13.05
CA VAL A 218 9.50 -13.36 -13.41
C VAL A 218 10.91 -13.96 -13.33
N THR A 219 11.71 -13.68 -14.35
CA THR A 219 13.14 -14.02 -14.43
C THR A 219 14.04 -12.80 -14.65
N GLY A 220 13.44 -11.65 -14.96
CA GLY A 220 14.18 -10.42 -15.17
C GLY A 220 13.30 -9.22 -15.48
N VAL A 221 13.95 -8.09 -15.71
CA VAL A 221 13.32 -6.88 -16.25
C VAL A 221 14.20 -6.28 -17.33
N ARG A 222 13.57 -5.69 -18.34
CA ARG A 222 14.23 -4.78 -19.26
C ARG A 222 14.06 -3.35 -18.77
N LEU A 223 15.17 -2.67 -18.57
CA LEU A 223 15.22 -1.26 -18.24
C LEU A 223 15.55 -0.45 -19.48
N ARG A 224 14.91 0.71 -19.63
CA ARG A 224 15.20 1.68 -20.69
C ARG A 224 15.76 2.95 -20.06
N ALA A 225 16.90 3.41 -20.58
CA ALA A 225 17.44 4.71 -20.22
C ALA A 225 16.49 5.82 -20.68
N THR A 226 16.22 6.80 -19.82
CA THR A 226 15.35 7.94 -20.14
C THR A 226 15.98 8.87 -21.18
N GLU A 227 17.30 8.83 -21.31
CA GLU A 227 18.07 9.51 -22.35
C GLU A 227 18.73 8.47 -23.26
N GLY A 228 18.80 8.75 -24.56
CA GLY A 228 19.43 7.85 -25.55
C GLY A 228 18.63 6.60 -25.92
N GLY A 229 17.69 6.16 -25.06
CA GLY A 229 16.77 5.06 -25.35
C GLY A 229 17.40 3.66 -25.32
N GLU A 230 18.66 3.55 -24.88
CA GLU A 230 19.36 2.29 -24.68
C GLU A 230 18.61 1.41 -23.68
N THR A 231 18.59 0.11 -23.95
CA THR A 231 17.97 -0.87 -23.06
C THR A 231 19.00 -1.82 -22.49
N ARG A 232 18.75 -2.28 -21.27
CA ARG A 232 19.54 -3.33 -20.62
C ARG A 232 18.63 -4.27 -19.86
N GLU A 233 19.00 -5.53 -19.81
CA GLU A 233 18.29 -6.53 -19.02
C GLU A 233 18.95 -6.69 -17.66
N LEU A 234 18.12 -6.95 -16.65
CA LEU A 234 18.50 -7.15 -15.27
C LEU A 234 17.83 -8.43 -14.79
N GLU A 235 18.63 -9.41 -14.38
CA GLU A 235 18.13 -10.66 -13.80
C GLU A 235 17.63 -10.40 -12.37
N VAL A 236 16.34 -10.65 -12.14
CA VAL A 236 15.66 -10.53 -10.85
C VAL A 236 14.56 -11.58 -10.78
N ASP A 237 14.33 -12.13 -9.59
CA ASP A 237 13.24 -13.05 -9.34
C ASP A 237 11.92 -12.32 -9.03
N GLY A 238 11.98 -11.05 -8.62
CA GLY A 238 10.82 -10.27 -8.21
C GLY A 238 10.93 -8.78 -8.54
N VAL A 239 9.78 -8.15 -8.80
CA VAL A 239 9.64 -6.74 -9.15
C VAL A 239 8.55 -6.12 -8.28
N PHE A 240 8.90 -5.08 -7.53
CA PHE A 240 8.00 -4.34 -6.65
C PHE A 240 7.73 -2.95 -7.23
N ILE A 241 6.45 -2.60 -7.41
CA ILE A 241 6.02 -1.33 -8.02
C ILE A 241 5.63 -0.34 -6.92
N ALA A 242 6.31 0.81 -6.84
CA ALA A 242 6.26 1.71 -5.67
C ALA A 242 6.35 3.24 -5.94
#